data_AF-A0AAV3SJU6-F1
#
_entry.id   AF-A0AAV3SJU6-F1
#
_cell.length_a   1.000
_cell.length_b   1.000
_cell.length_c   1.000
_cell.angle_alpha   90.00
_cell.angle_beta   90.00
_cell.angle_gamma   90.00
#
_symmetry.space_group_name_H-M   'P 1'
#
loop_
_entity.id
_entity.type
_entity.pdbx_description
1 polymer ?
#
loop_
_entity_poly.entity_id
_entity_poly.type
_entity_poly.pdbx_seq_one_letter_code
_entity_poly.pdbx_strand_id
1 'polypeptide(L)'
;MAIDLPETPAELLRFFLHPVTEGDLNEYYHLLSNRRRRLVIARVFVLDPGGFIEVKPLARQIAGVEAGTDPEAVPSSKYDAVYNGLIQSHLSALANAGIIVYEPDRKRVRRGPAIHAAVVMLAATIVILRFLGLQTRGESSR
;
A
#
# COMPACT_ATOMS: atom_id res chain seq x y z
N MET A 1 7.06 11.23 -13.39
CA MET A 1 7.81 11.50 -12.14
C MET A 1 7.22 10.56 -11.09
N ALA A 2 7.99 10.08 -10.12
CA ALA A 2 7.43 9.31 -9.01
C ALA A 2 7.10 10.28 -7.87
N ILE A 3 6.02 10.08 -7.10
CA ILE A 3 5.78 10.87 -5.89
C ILE A 3 6.93 10.61 -4.95
N ASP A 4 7.70 11.66 -4.67
CA ASP A 4 8.74 11.64 -3.67
C ASP A 4 8.09 11.86 -2.30
N LEU A 5 7.84 10.75 -1.61
CA LEU A 5 7.22 10.78 -0.28
C LEU A 5 8.27 11.20 0.75
N PRO A 6 7.96 12.14 1.64
CA PRO A 6 8.93 12.65 2.60
C PRO A 6 9.38 11.54 3.56
N GLU A 7 10.70 11.38 3.70
CA GLU A 7 11.33 10.35 4.53
C GLU A 7 11.79 10.92 5.89
N THR A 8 11.95 12.24 5.97
CA THR A 8 12.42 12.96 7.15
C THR A 8 11.47 14.09 7.58
N PRO A 9 11.56 14.60 8.84
CA PRO A 9 10.79 15.76 9.27
C PRO A 9 11.06 17.03 8.44
N ALA A 10 12.29 17.21 7.94
CA ALA A 10 12.65 18.36 7.10
C ALA A 10 12.05 18.25 5.69
N GLU A 11 12.01 17.05 5.11
CA GLU A 11 11.31 16.79 3.85
C GLU A 11 9.80 16.92 4.02
N LEU A 12 9.26 16.51 5.16
CA LEU A 12 7.85 16.67 5.48
C LEU A 12 7.44 18.15 5.49
N LEU A 13 8.28 19.02 6.05
CA LEU A 13 8.07 20.48 5.97
C LEU A 13 8.15 21.00 4.53
N ARG A 14 9.10 20.53 3.70
CA ARG A 14 9.15 20.90 2.28
C ARG A 14 7.90 20.42 1.53
N PHE A 15 7.44 19.22 1.84
CA PHE A 15 6.22 18.65 1.27
C PHE A 15 4.98 19.49 1.62
N PHE A 16 4.89 20.04 2.83
CA PHE A 16 3.83 20.98 3.20
C PHE A 16 3.96 22.37 2.58
N LEU A 17 5.17 22.79 2.21
CA LEU A 17 5.43 24.08 1.57
C LEU A 17 5.23 24.05 0.05
N HIS A 18 5.24 22.87 -0.57
CA HIS A 18 4.88 22.69 -1.98
C HIS A 18 3.40 22.34 -2.11
N PRO A 19 2.63 23.06 -2.93
CA PRO A 19 1.24 22.72 -3.16
C PRO A 19 1.15 21.33 -3.82
N VAL A 20 0.34 20.45 -3.24
CA VAL A 20 0.03 19.15 -3.85
C VAL A 20 -0.63 19.42 -5.20
N THR A 21 -0.03 18.91 -6.26
CA THR A 21 -0.54 19.09 -7.62
C THR A 21 -1.56 18.01 -7.97
N GLU A 22 -2.34 18.24 -9.03
CA GLU A 22 -3.21 17.19 -9.59
C GLU A 22 -2.40 15.95 -10.01
N GLY A 23 -1.19 16.16 -10.52
CA GLY A 23 -0.27 15.07 -10.89
C GLY A 23 0.09 14.19 -9.69
N ASP A 24 0.41 14.80 -8.55
CA ASP A 24 0.72 14.09 -7.31
C ASP A 24 -0.51 13.30 -6.81
N LEU A 25 -1.70 13.90 -6.87
CA LEU A 25 -2.93 13.19 -6.48
C LEU A 25 -3.23 12.01 -7.40
N ASN A 26 -3.06 12.19 -8.72
CA ASN A 26 -3.33 11.14 -9.68
C ASN A 26 -2.34 9.98 -9.53
N GLU A 27 -1.06 10.28 -9.32
CA GLU A 27 -0.06 9.24 -9.09
C GLU A 27 -0.33 8.49 -7.77
N TYR A 28 -0.72 9.21 -6.72
CA TYR A 28 -1.06 8.62 -5.43
C TYR A 28 -2.24 7.69 -5.58
N TYR A 29 -3.29 8.15 -6.28
CA TYR A 29 -4.45 7.36 -6.60
C TYR A 29 -4.08 6.13 -7.41
N HIS A 30 -3.26 6.28 -8.45
CA HIS A 30 -2.76 5.15 -9.24
C HIS A 30 -2.03 4.14 -8.36
N LEU A 31 -1.11 4.58 -7.50
CA LEU A 31 -0.34 3.72 -6.62
C LEU A 31 -1.23 3.01 -5.59
N LEU A 32 -2.20 3.69 -4.97
CA LEU A 32 -3.01 3.08 -3.91
C LEU A 32 -4.35 2.50 -4.37
N SER A 33 -4.76 2.67 -5.63
CA SER A 33 -6.02 2.14 -6.19
C SER A 33 -6.11 0.61 -6.12
N ASN A 34 -4.97 -0.09 -6.23
CA ASN A 34 -4.94 -1.55 -6.22
C ASN A 34 -4.95 -2.10 -4.79
N ARG A 35 -5.93 -2.99 -4.50
CA ARG A 35 -6.12 -3.62 -3.19
C ARG A 35 -4.87 -4.36 -2.70
N ARG A 36 -4.15 -5.07 -3.59
CA ARG A 36 -2.95 -5.83 -3.23
C ARG A 36 -1.82 -4.92 -2.77
N ARG A 37 -1.61 -3.77 -3.44
CA ARG A 37 -0.62 -2.77 -3.00
C ARG A 37 -0.92 -2.26 -1.60
N ARG A 38 -2.20 -1.94 -1.30
CA ARG A 38 -2.61 -1.54 0.06
C ARG A 38 -2.36 -2.63 1.11
N LEU A 39 -2.61 -3.89 0.77
CA LEU A 39 -2.37 -5.01 1.68
C LEU A 39 -0.87 -5.27 1.93
N VAL A 40 -0.03 -5.10 0.89
CA VAL A 40 1.43 -5.14 1.07
C VAL A 40 1.88 -4.05 2.02
N ILE A 41 1.41 -2.81 1.84
CA ILE A 41 1.74 -1.68 2.73
C ILE A 41 1.35 -2.01 4.17
N ALA A 42 0.10 -2.43 4.40
CA ALA A 42 -0.37 -2.78 5.74
C ALA A 42 0.47 -3.91 6.39
N ARG A 43 0.85 -4.93 5.61
CA ARG A 43 1.62 -6.05 6.13
C ARG A 43 3.08 -5.68 6.42
N VAL A 44 3.71 -4.90 5.54
CA VAL A 44 5.12 -4.47 5.70
C VAL A 44 5.25 -3.44 6.81
N PHE A 45 4.23 -2.59 6.99
CA PHE A 45 4.22 -1.59 8.06
C PHE A 45 4.32 -2.22 9.45
N VAL A 46 3.81 -3.43 9.70
CA VAL A 46 3.84 -4.07 11.03
C VAL A 46 5.08 -4.93 11.30
N LEU A 47 6.04 -5.01 10.37
CA LEU A 47 7.30 -5.73 10.60
C LEU A 47 8.16 -5.04 11.65
N ASP A 48 9.07 -5.74 12.32
CA ASP A 48 10.04 -5.05 13.18
C ASP A 48 10.99 -4.15 12.37
N PRO A 49 11.61 -3.12 12.98
CA PRO A 49 12.70 -2.38 12.34
C PRO A 49 13.79 -3.34 11.84
N GLY A 50 14.13 -3.25 10.54
CA GLY A 50 15.06 -4.18 9.90
C GLY A 50 14.48 -5.57 9.60
N GLY A 51 13.24 -5.87 9.97
CA GLY A 51 12.55 -7.10 9.60
C GLY A 51 12.28 -7.20 8.08
N PHE A 52 12.01 -8.43 7.63
CA PHE A 52 11.58 -8.71 6.26
C PHE A 52 10.45 -9.75 6.25
N ILE A 53 9.72 -9.80 5.14
CA ILE A 53 8.80 -10.89 4.82
C ILE A 53 9.14 -11.47 3.45
N GLU A 54 9.06 -12.79 3.31
CA GLU A 54 9.21 -13.45 2.01
C GLU A 54 7.95 -13.27 1.16
N VAL A 55 8.11 -13.20 -0.17
CA VAL A 55 6.99 -12.93 -1.09
C VAL A 55 5.95 -14.07 -1.06
N LYS A 56 6.37 -15.32 -0.86
CA LYS A 56 5.46 -16.48 -0.77
C LYS A 56 4.48 -16.36 0.40
N PRO A 57 4.92 -16.25 1.68
CA PRO A 57 4.00 -16.07 2.80
C PRO A 57 3.20 -14.77 2.69
N LEU A 58 3.78 -13.69 2.16
CA LEU A 58 3.04 -12.45 1.87
C LEU A 58 1.88 -12.69 0.88
N ALA A 59 2.14 -13.39 -0.22
CA ALA A 59 1.13 -13.73 -1.22
C ALA A 59 0.03 -14.62 -0.63
N ARG A 60 0.40 -15.60 0.20
CA ARG A 60 -0.53 -16.51 0.88
C ARG A 60 -1.47 -15.74 1.82
N GLN A 61 -0.92 -14.84 2.64
CA GLN A 61 -1.71 -13.97 3.53
C GLN A 61 -2.66 -13.06 2.74
N ILE A 62 -2.18 -12.41 1.69
CA ILE A 62 -3.00 -11.53 0.83
C ILE A 62 -4.11 -12.34 0.14
N ALA A 63 -3.81 -13.54 -0.35
CA ALA A 63 -4.79 -14.41 -0.99
C ALA A 63 -5.87 -14.87 0.00
N GLY A 64 -5.52 -15.17 1.25
CA GLY A 64 -6.48 -15.46 2.33
C GLY A 64 -7.42 -14.29 2.58
N VAL A 65 -6.87 -13.07 2.69
CA VAL A 65 -7.65 -11.83 2.86
C VAL A 65 -8.50 -11.48 1.63
N GLU A 66 -8.09 -11.85 0.42
CA GLU A 66 -8.90 -11.73 -0.81
C GLU A 66 -10.03 -12.75 -0.88
N ALA A 67 -9.78 -13.98 -0.46
CA ALA A 67 -10.74 -15.08 -0.51
C ALA A 67 -11.66 -15.16 0.72
N GLY A 68 -11.37 -14.39 1.78
CA GLY A 68 -12.12 -14.46 3.04
C GLY A 68 -11.96 -15.80 3.75
N THR A 69 -10.80 -16.44 3.59
CA THR A 69 -10.51 -17.77 4.15
C THR A 69 -9.14 -17.78 4.81
N ASP A 70 -8.87 -18.83 5.58
CA ASP A 70 -7.55 -19.05 6.19
C ASP A 70 -6.48 -19.11 5.09
N PRO A 71 -5.31 -18.45 5.23
CA PRO A 71 -4.23 -18.48 4.26
C PRO A 71 -3.84 -19.90 3.81
N GLU A 72 -3.93 -20.90 4.69
CA GLU A 72 -3.61 -22.29 4.37
C GLU A 72 -4.71 -23.02 3.59
N ALA A 73 -5.96 -22.58 3.72
CA ALA A 73 -7.10 -23.09 2.96
C ALA A 73 -7.23 -22.47 1.56
N VAL A 74 -6.37 -21.51 1.19
CA VAL A 74 -6.42 -20.83 -0.11
C VAL A 74 -6.12 -21.81 -1.26
N PRO A 75 -6.98 -21.89 -2.30
CA PRO A 75 -6.69 -22.66 -3.51
C PRO A 75 -5.41 -22.18 -4.20
N SER A 76 -4.61 -23.11 -4.71
CA SER A 76 -3.34 -22.83 -5.40
C SER A 76 -3.49 -21.80 -6.52
N SER A 77 -4.56 -21.88 -7.33
CA SER A 77 -4.81 -20.92 -8.42
C SER A 77 -4.99 -19.47 -7.94
N LYS A 78 -5.61 -19.25 -6.77
CA LYS A 78 -5.77 -17.91 -6.17
C LYS A 78 -4.45 -17.41 -5.60
N TYR A 79 -3.73 -18.29 -4.91
CA TYR A 79 -2.38 -18.00 -4.43
C TYR A 79 -1.43 -17.61 -5.57
N ASP A 80 -1.38 -18.40 -6.65
CA ASP A 80 -0.50 -18.18 -7.80
C ASP A 80 -0.82 -16.84 -8.49
N ALA A 81 -2.11 -16.52 -8.64
CA ALA A 81 -2.53 -15.24 -9.19
C ALA A 81 -2.09 -14.03 -8.33
N VAL A 82 -2.10 -14.17 -6.99
CA VAL A 82 -1.58 -13.13 -6.09
C VAL A 82 -0.06 -13.05 -6.20
N TYR A 83 0.63 -14.18 -6.06
CA TYR A 83 2.08 -14.26 -6.09
C TYR A 83 2.66 -13.66 -7.39
N ASN A 84 2.11 -14.05 -8.54
CA ASN A 84 2.53 -13.54 -9.85
C ASN A 84 2.25 -12.03 -9.97
N GLY A 85 1.07 -11.57 -9.56
CA GLY A 85 0.73 -10.15 -9.59
C GLY A 85 1.65 -9.30 -8.71
N LEU A 86 2.02 -9.81 -7.53
CA LEU A 86 2.98 -9.16 -6.64
C LEU A 86 4.33 -8.96 -7.33
N ILE A 87 4.89 -10.03 -7.89
CA ILE A 87 6.21 -10.00 -8.53
C ILE A 87 6.22 -9.15 -9.81
N GLN A 88 5.18 -9.27 -10.63
CA GLN A 88 5.15 -8.63 -11.95
C GLN A 88 4.96 -7.12 -11.88
N SER A 89 4.18 -6.61 -10.91
CA SER A 89 3.77 -5.20 -10.95
C SER A 89 3.65 -4.51 -9.60
N HIS A 90 3.20 -5.20 -8.54
CA HIS A 90 2.87 -4.50 -7.30
C HIS A 90 4.11 -4.16 -6.48
N LEU A 91 5.06 -5.09 -6.35
CA LEU A 91 6.26 -4.87 -5.54
C LEU A 91 7.21 -3.86 -6.20
N SER A 92 7.37 -3.90 -7.53
CA SER A 92 8.18 -2.91 -8.25
C SER A 92 7.59 -1.50 -8.14
N ALA A 93 6.28 -1.35 -8.33
CA ALA A 93 5.62 -0.04 -8.19
C ALA A 93 5.77 0.55 -6.78
N LEU A 94 5.61 -0.27 -5.74
CA LEU A 94 5.80 0.17 -4.35
C LEU A 94 7.27 0.48 -4.02
N ALA A 95 8.21 -0.28 -4.59
CA ALA A 95 9.64 -0.03 -4.40
C ALA A 95 10.09 1.26 -5.08
N ASN A 96 9.60 1.53 -6.30
CA ASN A 96 9.88 2.77 -7.03
C ASN A 96 9.40 4.02 -6.28
N ALA A 97 8.34 3.89 -5.47
CA ALA A 97 7.82 4.97 -4.62
C ALA A 97 8.47 5.02 -3.22
N GLY A 98 9.55 4.25 -2.98
CA GLY A 98 10.25 4.23 -1.68
C GLY A 98 9.45 3.62 -0.52
N ILE A 99 8.24 3.09 -0.77
CA ILE A 99 7.35 2.58 0.29
C ILE A 99 7.88 1.26 0.86
N ILE A 100 8.47 0.43 0.00
CA ILE A 100 9.10 -0.83 0.38
C ILE A 100 10.50 -0.91 -0.20
N VAL A 101 11.34 -1.75 0.39
CA VAL A 101 12.52 -2.29 -0.29
C VAL A 101 12.18 -3.70 -0.75
N TYR A 102 12.27 -3.96 -2.06
CA TYR A 102 12.04 -5.28 -2.64
C TYR A 102 13.34 -5.85 -3.18
N GLU A 103 13.69 -7.06 -2.73
CA GLU A 103 14.87 -7.82 -3.17
C GLU A 103 14.41 -8.96 -4.10
N PRO A 104 14.45 -8.79 -5.45
CA PRO A 104 13.83 -9.73 -6.38
C PRO A 104 14.49 -11.10 -6.42
N ASP A 105 15.82 -11.15 -6.22
CA ASP A 105 16.60 -12.39 -6.22
C ASP A 105 16.31 -13.23 -4.98
N ARG A 106 16.16 -12.57 -3.83
CA ARG A 106 15.85 -13.22 -2.55
C ARG A 106 14.35 -13.40 -2.30
N LYS A 107 13.50 -12.78 -3.11
CA LYS A 107 12.05 -12.70 -2.94
C LYS A 107 11.68 -12.22 -1.53
N ARG A 108 12.28 -11.11 -1.10
CA ARG A 108 12.05 -10.51 0.23
C ARG A 108 11.59 -9.06 0.10
N VAL A 109 10.73 -8.66 1.03
CA VAL A 109 10.19 -7.30 1.12
C VAL A 109 10.43 -6.76 2.51
N ARG A 110 10.85 -5.51 2.59
CA ARG A 110 11.13 -4.79 3.84
C ARG A 110 10.46 -3.43 3.80
N ARG A 111 10.37 -2.79 4.97
CA ARG A 111 9.96 -1.38 5.07
C ARG A 111 10.91 -0.52 4.23
N GLY A 112 10.34 0.29 3.36
CA GLY A 112 11.04 1.39 2.74
C GLY A 112 10.89 2.65 3.58
N PRO A 113 11.69 3.67 3.31
CA PRO A 113 11.66 4.93 4.06
C PRO A 113 10.29 5.63 4.02
N ALA A 114 9.55 5.53 2.91
CA ALA A 114 8.25 6.17 2.74
C ALA A 114 7.07 5.41 3.37
N ILE A 115 7.30 4.31 4.09
CA ILE A 115 6.23 3.45 4.61
C ILE A 115 5.24 4.20 5.52
N HIS A 116 5.73 5.13 6.34
CA HIS A 116 4.88 5.89 7.28
C HIS A 116 3.95 6.85 6.53
N ALA A 117 4.47 7.57 5.53
CA ALA A 117 3.66 8.43 4.68
C ALA A 117 2.56 7.64 3.97
N ALA A 118 2.89 6.47 3.40
CA ALA A 118 1.92 5.60 2.75
C ALA A 118 0.78 5.16 3.69
N VAL A 119 1.10 4.82 4.94
CA VAL A 119 0.11 4.41 5.95
C VAL A 119 -0.78 5.58 6.39
N VAL A 120 -0.19 6.76 6.60
CA VAL A 120 -0.96 7.97 6.92
C VAL A 120 -1.94 8.29 5.80
N MET A 121 -1.51 8.24 4.54
CA MET A 121 -2.39 8.51 3.41
C MET A 121 -3.50 7.46 3.25
N LEU A 122 -3.20 6.17 3.48
CA LEU A 122 -4.22 5.11 3.53
C LEU A 122 -5.27 5.38 4.61
N ALA A 123 -4.83 5.73 5.82
CA ALA A 123 -5.71 6.05 6.94
C ALA A 123 -6.56 7.29 6.64
N ALA A 124 -5.94 8.35 6.13
CA ALA A 124 -6.61 9.59 5.75
C ALA A 124 -7.69 9.33 4.69
N THR A 125 -7.41 8.48 3.70
CA THR A 125 -8.38 8.12 2.65
C THR A 125 -9.61 7.43 3.25
N ILE A 126 -9.43 6.52 4.21
CA ILE A 126 -10.55 5.86 4.90
C ILE A 126 -11.35 6.88 5.70
N VAL A 127 -10.70 7.80 6.42
CA VAL A 127 -11.36 8.85 7.20
C VAL A 127 -12.16 9.79 6.30
N ILE A 128 -11.57 10.25 5.20
CA ILE A 128 -12.22 11.12 4.21
C ILE A 128 -13.43 10.41 3.59
N LEU A 129 -13.27 9.16 3.14
CA LEU A 129 -14.38 8.40 2.55
C LEU A 129 -15.51 8.14 3.55
N ARG A 130 -15.18 7.88 4.83
CA ARG A 130 -16.20 7.78 5.88
C ARG A 130 -16.91 9.11 6.10
N PHE A 131 -16.18 10.22 6.14
CA PHE A 131 -16.78 11.55 6.29
C PHE A 131 -17.69 11.90 5.11
N LEU A 132 -17.25 11.67 3.87
CA LEU A 132 -18.05 11.89 2.66
C LEU A 132 -19.26 10.94 2.59
N GLY A 133 -19.09 9.67 2.96
CA GLY A 133 -20.19 8.70 3.02
C GLY A 133 -21.21 8.98 4.14
N LEU A 134 -20.80 9.71 5.18
CA LEU A 134 -21.72 10.23 6.20
C LEU A 134 -22.50 11.46 5.69
N GLN A 135 -21.88 12.31 4.88
CA GLN A 135 -22.55 13.47 4.25
C GLN A 135 -23.65 13.01 3.29
N THR A 136 -23.40 12.00 2.45
CA THR A 136 -24.39 11.53 1.47
C THR A 136 -25.60 10.82 2.08
N ARG A 137 -25.48 10.26 3.30
CA ARG A 137 -26.62 9.67 4.03
C ARG A 137 -27.50 10.71 4.74
N GLY A 138 -26.99 11.92 4.98
CA GLY A 138 -27.73 13.00 5.65
C GLY A 138 -28.71 13.75 4.74
N GLU A 139 -28.51 13.70 3.41
CA GLU A 139 -29.32 14.45 2.44
C GLU A 139 -30.50 13.66 1.87
N SER A 140 -30.52 12.33 1.99
CA SER A 140 -31.59 11.48 1.43
C SER A 140 -32.83 11.32 2.32
N SER A 141 -32.96 12.10 3.40
CA SER A 141 -34.11 12.08 4.32
C SER A 141 -34.82 13.44 4.45
N ARG A 142 -34.90 14.22 3.37
CA ARG A 142 -35.76 15.40 3.28
C ARG A 142 -36.64 15.37 2.04
#